data_AF-A0AAU2UZ21-F1
#
_entry.id   AF-A0AAU2UZ21-F1
#
_cell.length_a   1.000
_cell.length_b   1.000
_cell.length_c   1.000
_cell.angle_alpha   90.00
_cell.angle_beta   90.00
_cell.angle_gamma   90.00
#
_symmetry.space_group_name_H-M   'P 1'
#
loop_
_entity.id
_entity.type
_entity.pdbx_description
1 polymer ?
#
loop_
_entity_poly.entity_id
_entity_poly.type
_entity_poly.pdbx_seq_one_letter_code
_entity_poly.pdbx_strand_id
1 'polypeptide(L)'
;MPGMHTRNAGDAVHGMRSERPARLPDASERNRAYARSLGWGSHLAAVQRALNPDRRAAWDWHALGDEATKWQASYGLRADGVVGPATWSLLKVAAGIAKDPAVFYQLPEYGPGFHASARPGHRFGRTETARALLATAAAWRRRHPRGPLIDIRDIGPRGGGPIPGHVSHRLGLDVDIRPMRSNGRQGPINWRQAGYSRALTQELVDLLLDNGVLRVHRIFFNDPEVRRVQPQPNHDDHLHIRFVPPALPEHEAVESEAAAPRPRLGTLAVAGAAGAPYRFTTDDLEWTARFVIGESGGRDDADSHAVIWAMFNRYALLTRPYYPTFHAFLRAYSTPLQPVLNSWGASRRNMTRADFVRTGGVFGPPAPPGIPRGQRRAYLDLQRRPWSQLPLSARAVASRALAGAIANPIGNATEFGSTHVYFHDAHHRYPNPQEWRHFTEEYAARMKWQWIGPVPGLDQAKNTFFVQRRLSGLPAGAVRVLPP
;
A
#
# COMPACT_ATOMS: atom_id res chain seq x y z
N MET A 1 8.71 -16.38 -92.89
CA MET A 1 9.70 -17.45 -92.67
C MET A 1 10.75 -16.94 -91.70
N PRO A 2 11.24 -17.74 -90.75
CA PRO A 2 10.59 -18.40 -89.59
C PRO A 2 10.98 -17.62 -88.30
N GLY A 3 10.56 -17.92 -87.08
CA GLY A 3 10.65 -19.21 -86.42
C GLY A 3 10.36 -19.07 -84.92
N MET A 4 9.90 -20.19 -84.39
CA MET A 4 9.47 -20.48 -83.03
C MET A 4 10.70 -20.83 -82.15
N HIS A 5 10.71 -20.45 -80.86
CA HIS A 5 11.21 -21.23 -79.70
C HIS A 5 11.20 -20.36 -78.42
N THR A 6 10.17 -20.48 -77.59
CA THR A 6 10.08 -21.24 -76.32
C THR A 6 10.65 -20.57 -75.05
N ARG A 7 9.70 -20.11 -74.23
CA ARG A 7 9.55 -20.15 -72.75
C ARG A 7 10.67 -19.62 -71.86
N ASN A 8 10.29 -18.68 -70.98
CA ASN A 8 10.66 -18.80 -69.56
C ASN A 8 9.59 -18.21 -68.63
N ALA A 9 9.34 -18.91 -67.53
CA ALA A 9 8.43 -18.54 -66.46
C ALA A 9 9.09 -17.46 -65.57
N GLY A 10 8.28 -16.55 -65.05
CA GLY A 10 8.69 -15.51 -64.10
C GLY A 10 7.48 -15.05 -63.29
N ASP A 11 7.44 -15.50 -62.04
CA ASP A 11 6.39 -15.33 -61.06
C ASP A 11 6.01 -13.87 -60.76
N ALA A 12 4.72 -13.70 -60.48
CA ALA A 12 4.11 -12.47 -60.01
C ALA A 12 4.62 -12.09 -58.61
N VAL A 13 5.33 -10.97 -58.49
CA VAL A 13 5.60 -10.33 -57.20
C VAL A 13 4.54 -9.26 -56.94
N HIS A 14 3.65 -9.59 -56.01
CA HIS A 14 2.67 -8.70 -55.42
C HIS A 14 3.40 -7.63 -54.59
N GLY A 15 3.13 -6.36 -54.88
CA GLY A 15 3.73 -5.23 -54.16
C GLY A 15 3.30 -5.16 -52.70
N MET A 16 4.23 -5.43 -51.79
CA MET A 16 4.10 -5.06 -50.37
C MET A 16 4.17 -3.54 -50.24
N ARG A 17 3.05 -2.90 -49.90
CA ARG A 17 3.06 -1.55 -49.32
C ARG A 17 3.67 -1.66 -47.93
N SER A 18 4.80 -1.00 -47.70
CA SER A 18 5.36 -0.82 -46.36
C SER A 18 4.39 0.02 -45.52
N GLU A 19 3.71 -0.59 -44.55
CA GLU A 19 3.00 0.15 -43.51
C GLU A 19 4.03 0.98 -42.72
N ARG A 20 3.86 2.31 -42.73
CA ARG A 20 4.61 3.17 -41.81
C ARG A 20 4.21 2.82 -40.37
N PRO A 21 5.15 2.69 -39.43
CA PRO A 21 4.80 2.44 -38.03
C PRO A 21 3.88 3.55 -37.53
N ALA A 22 2.77 3.17 -36.90
CA ALA A 22 1.81 4.10 -36.31
C ALA A 22 2.56 5.04 -35.34
N ARG A 23 2.44 6.35 -35.57
CA ARG A 23 3.04 7.37 -34.70
C ARG A 23 2.45 7.20 -33.30
N LEU A 24 3.29 7.11 -32.28
CA LEU A 24 2.82 7.02 -30.89
C LEU A 24 1.91 8.23 -30.59
N PRO A 25 0.74 8.03 -29.95
CA PRO A 25 -0.19 9.11 -29.63
C PRO A 25 0.49 10.19 -28.78
N ASP A 26 0.26 11.46 -29.11
CA ASP A 26 0.75 12.57 -28.30
C ASP A 26 0.04 12.64 -26.93
N ALA A 27 0.55 13.46 -26.01
CA ALA A 27 -0.02 13.58 -24.66
C ALA A 27 -1.50 13.99 -24.68
N SER A 28 -1.93 14.77 -25.66
CA SER A 28 -3.32 15.23 -25.80
C SER A 28 -4.27 14.09 -26.16
N GLU A 29 -3.87 13.21 -27.08
CA GLU A 29 -4.62 11.99 -27.41
C GLU A 29 -4.68 11.01 -26.24
N ARG A 30 -3.54 10.78 -25.56
CA ARG A 30 -3.47 9.93 -24.37
C ARG A 30 -4.38 10.46 -23.26
N ASN A 31 -4.37 11.78 -23.02
CA ASN A 31 -5.24 12.42 -22.04
C ASN A 31 -6.72 12.29 -22.39
N ARG A 32 -7.11 12.47 -23.66
CA ARG A 32 -8.49 12.23 -24.10
C ARG A 32 -8.93 10.78 -23.86
N ALA A 33 -8.06 9.82 -24.14
CA ALA A 33 -8.34 8.41 -23.89
C ALA A 33 -8.49 8.11 -22.39
N TYR A 34 -7.55 8.56 -21.56
CA TYR A 34 -7.60 8.34 -20.11
C TYR A 34 -8.74 9.10 -19.42
N ALA A 35 -9.12 10.28 -19.91
CA ALA A 35 -10.27 11.01 -19.40
C ALA A 35 -11.54 10.18 -19.45
N ARG A 36 -11.71 9.40 -20.53
CA ARG A 36 -12.83 8.48 -20.70
C ARG A 36 -12.65 7.20 -19.89
N SER A 37 -11.51 6.53 -20.04
CA SER A 37 -11.31 5.19 -19.46
C SER A 37 -11.12 5.19 -17.94
N LEU A 38 -10.52 6.23 -17.37
CA LEU A 38 -10.35 6.41 -15.92
C LEU A 38 -11.47 7.25 -15.29
N GLY A 39 -12.39 7.77 -16.12
CA GLY A 39 -13.54 8.56 -15.69
C GLY A 39 -13.19 9.95 -15.16
N TRP A 40 -11.95 10.43 -15.29
CA TRP A 40 -11.61 11.78 -14.81
C TRP A 40 -12.14 12.91 -15.69
N GLY A 41 -12.58 12.60 -16.91
CA GLY A 41 -13.20 13.57 -17.83
C GLY A 41 -14.49 14.19 -17.28
N SER A 42 -15.26 13.45 -16.47
CA SER A 42 -16.44 14.01 -15.77
C SER A 42 -16.07 15.00 -14.66
N HIS A 43 -14.78 15.07 -14.31
CA HIS A 43 -14.23 15.96 -13.28
C HIS A 43 -13.24 16.98 -13.85
N LEU A 44 -13.31 17.28 -15.16
CA LEU A 44 -12.32 18.10 -15.87
C LEU A 44 -12.05 19.45 -15.18
N ALA A 45 -13.09 20.16 -14.73
CA ALA A 45 -12.92 21.44 -14.04
C ALA A 45 -12.15 21.31 -12.71
N ALA A 46 -12.34 20.21 -11.98
CA ALA A 46 -11.60 19.95 -10.74
C ALA A 46 -10.15 19.52 -11.02
N VAL A 47 -9.92 18.74 -12.08
CA VAL A 47 -8.58 18.41 -12.60
C VAL A 47 -7.82 19.68 -12.96
N GLN A 48 -8.41 20.55 -13.78
CA GLN A 48 -7.83 21.82 -14.21
C GLN A 48 -7.44 22.72 -13.02
N ARG A 49 -8.35 22.90 -12.05
CA ARG A 49 -8.06 23.66 -10.82
C ARG A 49 -6.95 23.04 -9.97
N ALA A 50 -6.84 21.72 -9.94
CA ALA A 50 -5.81 21.02 -9.18
C ALA A 50 -4.44 21.08 -9.87
N LEU A 51 -4.41 21.09 -11.20
CA LEU A 51 -3.20 21.27 -11.99
C LEU A 51 -2.66 22.70 -11.87
N ASN A 52 -3.53 23.70 -12.05
CA ASN A 52 -3.16 25.10 -11.93
C ASN A 52 -4.38 25.97 -11.53
N PRO A 53 -4.49 26.37 -10.24
CA PRO A 53 -5.60 27.20 -9.77
C PRO A 53 -5.50 28.67 -10.24
N ASP A 54 -4.30 29.12 -10.63
CA ASP A 54 -4.03 30.51 -11.00
C ASP A 54 -4.13 30.77 -12.50
N ARG A 55 -4.29 29.71 -13.30
CA ARG A 55 -4.44 29.83 -14.76
C ARG A 55 -5.70 30.64 -15.09
N ARG A 56 -5.51 31.70 -15.90
CA ARG A 56 -6.59 32.54 -16.45
C ARG A 56 -6.86 32.29 -17.94
N ALA A 57 -5.86 31.80 -18.66
CA ALA A 57 -5.99 31.45 -20.07
C ALA A 57 -6.89 30.23 -20.28
N ALA A 58 -7.54 30.15 -21.45
CA ALA A 58 -8.39 29.04 -21.83
C ALA A 58 -7.65 27.69 -21.77
N TRP A 59 -8.45 26.62 -21.57
CA TRP A 59 -7.97 25.24 -21.54
C TRP A 59 -8.28 24.55 -22.87
N ASP A 60 -7.24 23.99 -23.47
CA ASP A 60 -7.33 22.92 -24.46
C ASP A 60 -6.52 21.71 -23.97
N TRP A 61 -6.43 20.66 -24.80
CA TRP A 61 -5.70 19.45 -24.42
C TRP A 61 -4.18 19.64 -24.35
N HIS A 62 -3.62 20.61 -25.09
CA HIS A 62 -2.20 20.95 -25.02
C HIS A 62 -1.89 21.65 -23.70
N ALA A 63 -2.66 22.68 -23.36
CA ALA A 63 -2.59 23.37 -22.08
C ALA A 63 -2.76 22.40 -20.90
N LEU A 64 -3.67 21.42 -21.01
CA LEU A 64 -3.80 20.37 -20.00
C LEU A 64 -2.53 19.54 -19.85
N GLY A 65 -1.90 19.16 -20.97
CA GLY A 65 -0.62 18.45 -20.97
C GLY A 65 0.51 19.27 -20.34
N ASP A 66 0.60 20.56 -20.67
CA ASP A 66 1.62 21.46 -20.12
C ASP A 66 1.48 21.63 -18.60
N GLU A 67 0.26 21.88 -18.12
CA GLU A 67 0.01 22.02 -16.69
C GLU A 67 0.14 20.68 -15.95
N ALA A 68 -0.21 19.56 -16.59
CA ALA A 68 0.07 18.23 -16.05
C ALA A 68 1.57 17.98 -15.90
N THR A 69 2.39 18.37 -16.88
CA THR A 69 3.85 18.26 -16.84
C THR A 69 4.42 19.05 -15.65
N LYS A 70 3.99 20.30 -15.47
CA LYS A 70 4.41 21.15 -14.34
C LYS A 70 3.98 20.55 -13.00
N TRP A 71 2.74 20.08 -12.91
CA TRP A 71 2.22 19.45 -11.70
C TRP A 71 3.01 18.20 -11.34
N GLN A 72 3.23 17.29 -12.30
CA GLN A 72 4.03 16.08 -12.12
C GLN A 72 5.45 16.39 -11.62
N ALA A 73 6.13 17.34 -12.28
CA ALA A 73 7.46 17.79 -11.87
C ALA A 73 7.46 18.39 -10.45
N SER A 74 6.39 19.09 -10.06
CA SER A 74 6.26 19.66 -8.71
C SER A 74 6.14 18.60 -7.60
N TYR A 75 5.74 17.36 -7.93
CA TYR A 75 5.65 16.22 -7.01
C TYR A 75 6.78 15.21 -7.19
N GLY A 76 7.73 15.43 -8.10
CA GLY A 76 8.82 14.48 -8.35
C GLY A 76 8.37 13.22 -9.07
N LEU A 77 7.27 13.31 -9.82
CA LEU A 77 6.80 12.28 -10.74
C LEU A 77 7.47 12.45 -12.11
N ARG A 78 7.38 11.43 -12.97
CA ARG A 78 7.72 11.58 -14.39
C ARG A 78 6.80 12.64 -15.00
N ALA A 79 7.41 13.69 -15.55
CA ALA A 79 6.72 14.82 -16.14
C ALA A 79 6.47 14.58 -17.64
N ASP A 80 5.44 13.80 -17.96
CA ASP A 80 5.10 13.41 -19.34
C ASP A 80 3.83 14.07 -19.88
N GLY A 81 3.21 14.92 -19.07
CA GLY A 81 1.98 15.63 -19.41
C GLY A 81 0.75 14.74 -19.47
N VAL A 82 0.83 13.47 -19.05
CA VAL A 82 -0.29 12.53 -19.13
C VAL A 82 -0.91 12.28 -17.75
N VAL A 83 -2.21 12.57 -17.66
CA VAL A 83 -3.07 12.22 -16.53
C VAL A 83 -3.51 10.76 -16.65
N GLY A 84 -2.51 9.86 -16.64
CA GLY A 84 -2.68 8.41 -16.63
C GLY A 84 -2.98 7.86 -15.23
N PRO A 85 -3.02 6.54 -15.04
CA PRO A 85 -3.39 5.91 -13.77
C PRO A 85 -2.60 6.42 -12.56
N ALA A 86 -1.27 6.52 -12.66
CA ALA A 86 -0.42 7.04 -11.59
C ALA A 86 -0.72 8.51 -11.25
N THR A 87 -0.71 9.40 -12.24
CA THR A 87 -1.04 10.83 -12.07
C THR A 87 -2.44 10.98 -11.48
N TRP A 88 -3.43 10.27 -12.04
CA TRP A 88 -4.82 10.35 -11.61
C TRP A 88 -5.04 9.84 -10.18
N SER A 89 -4.31 8.81 -9.76
CA SER A 89 -4.41 8.25 -8.39
C SER A 89 -4.12 9.30 -7.31
N LEU A 90 -3.20 10.23 -7.59
CA LEU A 90 -2.88 11.36 -6.72
C LEU A 90 -3.76 12.58 -7.02
N LEU A 91 -3.94 12.91 -8.30
CA LEU A 91 -4.60 14.16 -8.70
C LEU A 91 -6.06 14.19 -8.24
N LYS A 92 -6.77 13.05 -8.23
CA LYS A 92 -8.13 12.98 -7.68
C LYS A 92 -8.21 13.33 -6.20
N VAL A 93 -7.15 13.02 -5.44
CA VAL A 93 -7.04 13.35 -4.01
C VAL A 93 -6.69 14.83 -3.87
N ALA A 94 -5.71 15.32 -4.63
CA ALA A 94 -5.35 16.74 -4.66
C ALA A 94 -6.51 17.65 -5.09
N ALA A 95 -7.38 17.16 -5.97
CA ALA A 95 -8.58 17.85 -6.44
C ALA A 95 -9.76 17.75 -5.45
N GLY A 96 -9.64 16.98 -4.37
CA GLY A 96 -10.72 16.75 -3.40
C GLY A 96 -11.86 15.88 -3.92
N ILE A 97 -11.66 15.15 -5.01
CA ILE A 97 -12.66 14.28 -5.65
C ILE A 97 -12.79 12.96 -4.87
N ALA A 98 -11.67 12.46 -4.34
CA ALA A 98 -11.65 11.25 -3.54
C ALA A 98 -10.71 11.39 -2.34
N LYS A 99 -10.92 10.53 -1.34
CA LYS A 99 -9.99 10.37 -0.21
C LYS A 99 -9.04 9.21 -0.50
N ASP A 100 -7.80 9.34 -0.05
CA ASP A 100 -6.80 8.27 -0.08
C ASP A 100 -6.69 7.62 1.30
N PRO A 101 -7.11 6.36 1.48
CA PRO A 101 -6.97 5.65 2.74
C PRO A 101 -5.51 5.49 3.19
N ALA A 102 -4.52 5.67 2.31
CA ALA A 102 -3.11 5.70 2.70
C ALA A 102 -2.74 6.93 3.55
N VAL A 103 -3.52 8.02 3.49
CA VAL A 103 -3.32 9.22 4.32
C VAL A 103 -4.14 9.09 5.60
N PHE A 104 -3.76 8.15 6.46
CA PHE A 104 -4.50 7.83 7.69
C PHE A 104 -3.69 7.97 8.96
N TYR A 105 -2.35 8.02 8.87
CA TYR A 105 -1.51 8.04 10.04
C TYR A 105 -1.50 9.45 10.63
N GLN A 106 -2.05 9.59 11.83
CA GLN A 106 -1.97 10.84 12.58
C GLN A 106 -0.68 10.87 13.38
N LEU A 107 0.17 11.88 13.14
CA LEU A 107 1.36 12.08 13.95
C LEU A 107 0.93 12.44 15.40
N PRO A 108 1.50 11.78 16.43
CA PRO A 108 1.20 12.12 17.81
C PRO A 108 1.69 13.54 18.13
N GLU A 109 1.10 14.17 19.13
CA GLU A 109 1.45 15.53 19.53
C GLU A 109 2.89 15.62 20.05
N TYR A 110 3.36 14.59 20.75
CA TYR A 110 4.72 14.53 21.27
C TYR A 110 5.39 13.20 20.91
N GLY A 111 6.71 13.24 20.77
CA GLY A 111 7.54 12.05 20.71
C GLY A 111 9.02 12.38 20.87
N PRO A 112 9.90 11.37 20.82
CA PRO A 112 11.33 11.58 20.97
C PRO A 112 11.88 12.55 19.91
N GLY A 113 12.32 13.74 20.36
CA GLY A 113 12.95 14.74 19.51
C GLY A 113 12.01 15.69 18.77
N PHE A 114 10.68 15.60 18.97
CA PHE A 114 9.74 16.50 18.33
C PHE A 114 8.50 16.83 19.18
N HIS A 115 7.84 17.91 18.80
CA HIS A 115 6.48 18.29 19.18
C HIS A 115 5.74 18.66 17.90
N ALA A 116 4.47 18.28 17.77
CA ALA A 116 3.65 18.56 16.61
C ALA A 116 2.56 19.60 16.95
N SER A 117 2.85 20.89 16.70
CA SER A 117 2.00 22.02 17.11
C SER A 117 0.82 22.32 16.19
N ALA A 118 0.73 21.68 15.01
CA ALA A 118 -0.44 21.83 14.15
C ALA A 118 -1.71 21.24 14.76
N ARG A 119 -2.87 21.71 14.30
CA ARG A 119 -4.19 21.20 14.75
C ARG A 119 -4.26 19.68 14.52
N PRO A 120 -4.87 18.89 15.44
CA PRO A 120 -4.93 17.43 15.29
C PRO A 120 -5.44 16.96 13.93
N GLY A 121 -6.44 17.65 13.37
CA GLY A 121 -7.02 17.36 12.06
C GLY A 121 -6.08 17.53 10.87
N HIS A 122 -4.93 18.21 11.03
CA HIS A 122 -3.96 18.50 9.97
C HIS A 122 -2.66 17.70 10.11
N ARG A 123 -2.58 16.79 11.09
CA ARG A 123 -1.38 15.97 11.35
C ARG A 123 -1.44 14.60 10.66
N PHE A 124 -2.26 14.45 9.62
CA PHE A 124 -2.41 13.18 8.90
C PHE A 124 -1.49 13.12 7.69
N GLY A 125 -0.63 12.11 7.67
CA GLY A 125 0.26 11.81 6.56
C GLY A 125 0.07 10.39 6.07
N ARG A 126 0.83 10.06 5.02
CA ARG A 126 1.11 8.66 4.69
C ARG A 126 1.99 8.04 5.75
N THR A 127 1.94 6.71 5.89
CA THR A 127 2.80 5.97 6.83
C THR A 127 4.27 6.24 6.56
N GLU A 128 4.67 6.33 5.29
CA GLU A 128 6.04 6.62 4.86
C GLU A 128 6.48 8.02 5.29
N THR A 129 5.61 9.03 5.10
CA THR A 129 5.86 10.41 5.55
C THR A 129 6.02 10.48 7.06
N ALA A 130 5.11 9.84 7.81
CA ALA A 130 5.19 9.80 9.26
C ALA A 130 6.47 9.09 9.75
N ARG A 131 6.85 7.97 9.12
CA ARG A 131 8.10 7.26 9.45
C ARG A 131 9.34 8.10 9.15
N ALA A 132 9.37 8.84 8.04
CA ALA A 132 10.48 9.74 7.71
C ALA A 132 10.64 10.85 8.77
N LEU A 133 9.52 11.43 9.21
CA LEU A 133 9.50 12.42 10.29
C LEU A 133 9.97 11.84 11.63
N LEU A 134 9.46 10.67 12.00
CA LEU A 134 9.86 9.99 13.25
C LEU A 134 11.33 9.57 13.23
N ALA A 135 11.84 9.10 12.09
CA ALA A 135 13.26 8.74 11.92
C ALA A 135 14.16 9.98 12.06
N THR A 136 13.77 11.09 11.43
CA THR A 136 14.45 12.40 11.53
C THR A 136 14.47 12.88 12.99
N ALA A 137 13.32 12.85 13.68
CA ALA A 137 13.22 13.29 15.06
C ALA A 137 14.01 12.41 16.04
N ALA A 138 14.02 11.09 15.83
CA ALA A 138 14.84 10.19 16.62
C ALA A 138 16.35 10.44 16.41
N ALA A 139 16.78 10.71 15.18
CA ALA A 139 18.16 11.09 14.87
C ALA A 139 18.54 12.43 15.51
N TRP A 140 17.64 13.40 15.42
CA TRP A 140 17.78 14.70 16.07
C TRP A 140 17.94 14.57 17.59
N ARG A 141 17.08 13.78 18.25
CA ARG A 141 17.17 13.53 19.69
C ARG A 141 18.49 12.90 20.11
N ARG A 142 19.07 12.01 19.28
CA ARG A 142 20.38 11.41 19.58
C ARG A 142 21.51 12.43 19.54
N ARG A 143 21.46 13.39 18.61
CA ARG A 143 22.46 14.48 18.50
C ARG A 143 22.22 15.59 19.52
N HIS A 144 20.97 15.81 19.89
CA HIS A 144 20.53 16.85 20.83
C HIS A 144 19.75 16.25 22.02
N PRO A 145 20.36 15.45 22.91
CA PRO A 145 19.65 14.78 24.00
C PRO A 145 18.91 15.71 24.96
N ARG A 146 19.42 16.94 25.10
CA ARG A 146 18.87 18.03 25.94
C ARG A 146 18.38 19.24 25.11
N GLY A 147 18.58 19.20 23.80
CA GLY A 147 18.44 20.34 22.89
C GLY A 147 17.09 20.36 22.18
N PRO A 148 16.80 21.45 21.43
CA PRO A 148 15.44 21.83 21.08
C PRO A 148 14.67 20.72 20.37
N LEU A 149 13.35 20.68 20.56
CA LEU A 149 12.50 19.76 19.81
C LEU A 149 12.24 20.32 18.42
N ILE A 150 12.17 19.45 17.42
CA ILE A 150 11.63 19.80 16.10
C ILE A 150 10.14 20.12 16.28
N ASP A 151 9.69 21.28 15.78
CA ASP A 151 8.27 21.66 15.79
C ASP A 151 7.63 21.37 14.43
N ILE A 152 6.88 20.27 14.37
CA ILE A 152 6.18 19.78 13.18
C ILE A 152 4.79 20.43 13.11
N ARG A 153 4.52 21.09 11.99
CA ARG A 153 3.29 21.84 11.72
C ARG A 153 2.39 21.03 10.78
N ASP A 154 1.75 21.68 9.83
CA ASP A 154 0.70 21.09 9.00
C ASP A 154 1.27 20.00 8.08
N ILE A 155 0.58 18.84 8.00
CA ILE A 155 0.90 17.73 7.09
C ILE A 155 -0.22 17.56 6.06
N GLY A 156 -1.43 17.35 6.55
CA GLY A 156 -2.57 16.94 5.73
C GLY A 156 -3.80 16.57 6.57
N PRO A 157 -5.01 16.65 5.99
CA PRO A 157 -6.21 16.10 6.59
C PRO A 157 -6.29 14.59 6.39
N ARG A 158 -7.04 13.89 7.25
CA ARG A 158 -7.30 12.45 7.07
C ARG A 158 -7.91 12.20 5.70
N GLY A 159 -7.32 11.26 4.96
CA GLY A 159 -7.68 10.93 3.60
C GLY A 159 -7.19 11.92 2.54
N GLY A 160 -6.42 12.95 2.90
CA GLY A 160 -5.95 14.00 1.99
C GLY A 160 -7.04 14.96 1.51
N GLY A 161 -6.70 15.80 0.54
CA GLY A 161 -7.54 16.85 -0.04
C GLY A 161 -7.14 18.28 0.37
N PRO A 162 -7.83 19.29 -0.16
CA PRO A 162 -7.52 20.70 0.10
C PRO A 162 -7.57 21.08 1.58
N ILE A 163 -6.66 21.95 2.00
CA ILE A 163 -6.67 22.61 3.31
C ILE A 163 -6.88 24.11 3.07
N PRO A 164 -7.81 24.78 3.80
CA PRO A 164 -7.95 26.22 3.73
C PRO A 164 -6.61 26.94 3.96
N GLY A 165 -6.30 27.93 3.12
CA GLY A 165 -5.05 28.69 3.19
C GLY A 165 -3.81 28.01 2.63
N HIS A 166 -3.89 26.76 2.13
CA HIS A 166 -2.75 26.03 1.60
C HIS A 166 -2.98 25.59 0.15
N VAL A 167 -1.97 25.80 -0.70
CA VAL A 167 -1.97 25.30 -2.09
C VAL A 167 -1.60 23.81 -2.14
N SER A 168 -0.73 23.35 -1.22
CA SER A 168 -0.19 21.99 -1.05
C SER A 168 -0.87 21.21 0.11
N HIS A 169 -0.20 20.23 0.72
CA HIS A 169 -0.67 19.43 1.88
C HIS A 169 -1.86 18.50 1.61
N ARG A 170 -2.08 18.17 0.33
CA ARG A 170 -3.28 17.42 -0.08
C ARG A 170 -3.06 15.92 -0.14
N LEU A 171 -1.82 15.46 -0.17
CA LEU A 171 -1.47 14.05 -0.46
C LEU A 171 -0.83 13.33 0.73
N GLY A 172 -0.72 13.99 1.89
CA GLY A 172 0.02 13.47 3.04
C GLY A 172 1.51 13.30 2.77
N LEU A 173 2.06 14.10 1.86
CA LEU A 173 3.45 14.08 1.37
C LEU A 173 4.15 15.44 1.55
N ASP A 174 3.44 16.43 2.10
CA ASP A 174 3.99 17.73 2.45
C ASP A 174 3.99 17.86 3.98
N VAL A 175 4.93 18.61 4.53
CA VAL A 175 4.99 18.92 5.95
C VAL A 175 5.69 20.26 6.18
N ASP A 176 5.09 21.09 7.01
CA ASP A 176 5.72 22.31 7.50
C ASP A 176 6.47 22.04 8.79
N ILE A 177 7.66 22.62 8.94
CA ILE A 177 8.48 22.50 10.15
C ILE A 177 9.02 23.88 10.52
N ARG A 178 8.97 24.27 11.79
CA ARG A 178 9.59 25.55 12.21
C ARG A 178 11.11 25.49 12.08
N PRO A 179 11.76 26.60 11.68
CA PRO A 179 13.21 26.70 11.78
C PRO A 179 13.65 26.67 13.24
N MET A 180 14.90 26.25 13.46
CA MET A 180 15.41 25.99 14.79
C MET A 180 15.79 27.30 15.50
N ARG A 181 15.46 27.38 16.80
CA ARG A 181 15.85 28.49 17.67
C ARG A 181 17.18 28.19 18.36
N SER A 182 18.02 29.21 18.54
CA SER A 182 19.29 29.11 19.27
C SER A 182 19.11 28.90 20.77
N ASN A 183 17.99 29.36 21.32
CA ASN A 183 17.70 29.34 22.76
C ASN A 183 17.00 28.06 23.25
N GLY A 184 16.84 27.05 22.40
CA GLY A 184 16.22 25.78 22.77
C GLY A 184 14.70 25.80 22.94
N ARG A 185 14.05 26.98 22.88
CA ARG A 185 12.60 27.13 23.10
C ARG A 185 11.81 26.74 21.84
N GLN A 186 10.55 26.39 22.03
CA GLN A 186 9.59 26.19 20.93
C GLN A 186 8.91 27.51 20.52
N GLY A 187 8.14 27.47 19.44
CA GLY A 187 7.29 28.58 18.98
C GLY A 187 7.79 29.25 17.70
N PRO A 188 6.98 30.17 17.14
CA PRO A 188 7.24 30.81 15.85
C PRO A 188 8.56 31.59 15.88
N ILE A 189 9.28 31.54 14.75
CA ILE A 189 10.48 32.34 14.52
C ILE A 189 10.70 32.55 13.03
N ASN A 190 11.22 33.72 12.66
CA ASN A 190 11.63 34.07 11.30
C ASN A 190 13.17 34.05 11.18
N TRP A 191 13.71 33.63 10.04
CA TRP A 191 15.17 33.50 9.85
C TRP A 191 15.95 34.81 10.04
N ARG A 192 15.28 35.97 9.93
CA ARG A 192 15.88 37.29 10.15
C ARG A 192 15.97 37.70 11.63
N GLN A 193 15.40 36.90 12.55
CA GLN A 193 15.35 37.22 13.97
C GLN A 193 16.59 36.69 14.72
N ALA A 194 17.10 37.44 15.70
CA ALA A 194 18.31 37.08 16.46
C ALA A 194 18.25 35.72 17.19
N GLY A 195 17.05 35.23 17.51
CA GLY A 195 16.86 33.93 18.17
C GLY A 195 16.90 32.72 17.23
N TYR A 196 17.05 32.93 15.91
CA TYR A 196 17.11 31.88 14.90
C TYR A 196 18.51 31.26 14.86
N SER A 197 18.58 29.94 14.75
CA SER A 197 19.82 29.21 14.58
C SER A 197 19.88 28.62 13.17
N ARG A 198 20.67 29.28 12.32
CA ARG A 198 20.98 28.79 10.98
C ARG A 198 21.68 27.43 11.02
N ALA A 199 22.65 27.27 11.91
CA ALA A 199 23.40 26.02 12.03
C ALA A 199 22.50 24.83 12.37
N LEU A 200 21.61 24.98 13.36
CA LEU A 200 20.66 23.93 13.74
C LEU A 200 19.63 23.67 12.63
N THR A 201 19.22 24.72 11.92
CA THR A 201 18.28 24.58 10.80
C THR A 201 18.92 23.85 9.61
N GLN A 202 20.19 24.14 9.30
CA GLN A 202 20.95 23.38 8.31
C GLN A 202 21.09 21.91 8.72
N GLU A 203 21.41 21.62 9.98
CA GLU A 203 21.51 20.25 10.46
C GLU A 203 20.17 19.49 10.35
N LEU A 204 19.06 20.16 10.66
CA LEU A 204 17.72 19.60 10.47
C LEU A 204 17.44 19.29 8.98
N VAL A 205 17.79 20.20 8.08
CA VAL A 205 17.69 19.99 6.63
C VAL A 205 18.49 18.77 6.20
N ASP A 206 19.73 18.63 6.68
CA ASP A 206 20.59 17.50 6.35
C ASP A 206 19.98 16.17 6.87
N LEU A 207 19.46 16.13 8.09
CA LEU A 207 18.76 14.96 8.62
C LEU A 207 17.49 14.59 7.86
N LEU A 208 16.72 15.58 7.42
CA LEU A 208 15.53 15.35 6.60
C LEU A 208 15.91 14.74 5.26
N LEU A 209 17.02 15.17 4.66
CA LEU A 209 17.51 14.65 3.39
C LEU A 209 18.07 13.23 3.55
N ASP A 210 18.68 12.93 4.70
CA ASP A 210 19.32 11.65 5.03
C ASP A 210 18.41 10.68 5.82
N ASN A 211 17.10 10.94 5.87
CA ASN A 211 16.17 10.19 6.73
C ASN A 211 16.08 8.68 6.44
N GLY A 212 16.50 8.23 5.25
CA GLY A 212 16.57 6.82 4.86
C GLY A 212 15.24 6.09 4.66
N VAL A 213 14.10 6.79 4.79
CA VAL A 213 12.75 6.21 4.68
C VAL A 213 12.02 6.68 3.43
N LEU A 214 11.92 7.99 3.24
CA LEU A 214 11.20 8.59 2.12
C LEU A 214 11.99 9.75 1.53
N ARG A 215 12.28 9.69 0.23
CA ARG A 215 13.10 10.70 -0.44
C ARG A 215 12.41 12.06 -0.42
N VAL A 216 13.13 13.08 0.04
CA VAL A 216 12.70 14.48 -0.09
C VAL A 216 12.85 14.91 -1.55
N HIS A 217 11.79 15.45 -2.14
CA HIS A 217 11.79 16.04 -3.47
C HIS A 217 12.33 17.46 -3.45
N ARG A 218 11.84 18.27 -2.49
CA ARG A 218 12.24 19.66 -2.31
C ARG A 218 11.92 20.15 -0.91
N ILE A 219 12.64 21.19 -0.51
CA ILE A 219 12.41 21.94 0.72
C ILE A 219 12.35 23.41 0.32
N PHE A 220 11.28 24.11 0.71
CA PHE A 220 11.20 25.56 0.55
C PHE A 220 11.53 26.26 1.86
N PHE A 221 12.47 27.20 1.82
CA PHE A 221 12.86 28.05 2.94
C PHE A 221 13.68 29.23 2.43
N ASN A 222 13.50 30.41 3.03
CA ASN A 222 14.02 31.67 2.46
C ASN A 222 15.35 32.17 3.05
N ASP A 223 15.94 31.51 4.05
CA ASP A 223 17.28 31.87 4.50
C ASP A 223 18.30 31.56 3.37
N PRO A 224 18.93 32.58 2.76
CA PRO A 224 19.77 32.38 1.57
C PRO A 224 21.05 31.59 1.86
N GLU A 225 21.43 31.45 3.13
CA GLU A 225 22.63 30.73 3.54
C GLU A 225 22.36 29.24 3.89
N VAL A 226 21.10 28.83 4.01
CA VAL A 226 20.76 27.40 4.16
C VAL A 226 20.87 26.74 2.79
N ARG A 227 21.59 25.62 2.73
CA ARG A 227 21.86 24.88 1.49
C ARG A 227 20.77 23.83 1.24
N ARG A 228 20.60 23.45 -0.03
CA ARG A 228 19.65 22.41 -0.49
C ARG A 228 18.17 22.75 -0.21
N VAL A 229 17.86 24.03 -0.05
CA VAL A 229 16.50 24.59 0.00
C VAL A 229 16.25 25.49 -1.20
N GLN A 230 14.99 25.79 -1.49
CA GLN A 230 14.57 26.70 -2.56
C GLN A 230 13.78 27.88 -1.96
N PRO A 231 14.08 29.13 -2.33
CA PRO A 231 13.28 30.25 -1.85
C PRO A 231 11.88 30.22 -2.48
N GLN A 232 10.88 30.55 -1.69
CA GLN A 232 9.49 30.71 -2.15
C GLN A 232 8.79 31.76 -1.29
N PRO A 233 7.92 32.63 -1.88
CA PRO A 233 7.14 33.57 -1.10
C PRO A 233 6.45 32.91 0.11
N ASN A 234 6.46 33.61 1.25
CA ASN A 234 5.88 33.19 2.54
C ASN A 234 6.63 32.10 3.32
N HIS A 235 7.85 31.70 2.94
CA HIS A 235 8.63 30.66 3.64
C HIS A 235 9.78 31.22 4.49
N ASP A 236 9.56 32.36 5.16
CA ASP A 236 10.57 32.95 6.05
C ASP A 236 10.54 32.37 7.48
N ASP A 237 9.46 31.69 7.87
CA ASP A 237 9.19 31.26 9.25
C ASP A 237 8.87 29.76 9.40
N HIS A 238 9.00 29.00 8.32
CA HIS A 238 8.84 27.54 8.26
C HIS A 238 9.57 26.98 7.04
N LEU A 239 10.07 25.75 7.18
CA LEU A 239 10.49 24.91 6.07
C LEU A 239 9.26 24.16 5.57
N HIS A 240 8.94 24.26 4.29
CA HIS A 240 7.95 23.39 3.62
C HIS A 240 8.69 22.23 2.97
N ILE A 241 8.52 21.02 3.49
CA ILE A 241 9.14 19.82 2.95
C ILE A 241 8.12 19.10 2.07
N ARG A 242 8.52 18.73 0.87
CA ARG A 242 7.77 17.79 0.02
C ARG A 242 8.57 16.53 -0.20
N PHE A 243 7.95 15.40 0.11
CA PHE A 243 8.47 14.08 -0.23
C PHE A 243 8.05 13.66 -1.64
N VAL A 244 8.90 12.86 -2.27
CA VAL A 244 8.53 12.15 -3.49
C VAL A 244 7.44 11.14 -3.12
N PRO A 245 6.31 11.07 -3.85
CA PRO A 245 5.35 10.00 -3.68
C PRO A 245 6.07 8.65 -3.69
N PRO A 246 5.84 7.77 -2.70
CA PRO A 246 6.40 6.42 -2.74
C PRO A 246 5.99 5.80 -4.06
N ALA A 247 6.92 5.09 -4.72
CA ALA A 247 6.79 4.62 -6.09
C ALA A 247 5.35 4.19 -6.38
N LEU A 248 4.61 5.09 -7.04
CA LEU A 248 3.33 4.73 -7.58
C LEU A 248 3.64 3.74 -8.68
N PRO A 249 2.91 2.64 -8.78
CA PRO A 249 3.14 1.64 -9.79
C PRO A 249 2.84 2.25 -11.17
N GLU A 250 3.85 2.89 -11.73
CA GLU A 250 4.13 3.20 -13.13
C GLU A 250 5.34 4.16 -13.14
N HIS A 251 6.47 3.63 -13.62
CA HIS A 251 7.76 4.28 -13.98
C HIS A 251 9.04 3.75 -13.32
N GLU A 252 9.12 2.42 -13.21
CA GLU A 252 10.27 1.66 -13.74
C GLU A 252 9.86 0.66 -14.84
N ALA A 253 8.67 0.80 -15.44
CA ALA A 253 8.16 -0.18 -16.41
C ALA A 253 7.47 0.49 -17.60
N VAL A 254 8.25 1.09 -18.51
CA VAL A 254 7.84 1.18 -19.93
C VAL A 254 8.94 0.71 -20.89
N GLU A 255 10.15 0.38 -20.42
CA GLU A 255 11.15 -0.32 -21.25
C GLU A 255 11.49 -1.75 -20.77
N SER A 256 10.77 -2.31 -19.79
CA SER A 256 11.16 -3.60 -19.21
C SER A 256 9.98 -4.49 -18.81
N GLU A 257 8.88 -4.51 -19.56
CA GLU A 257 7.92 -5.63 -19.42
C GLU A 257 8.44 -6.91 -20.12
N ALA A 258 9.50 -6.80 -20.93
CA ALA A 258 10.23 -7.93 -21.49
C ALA A 258 11.46 -8.37 -20.65
N ALA A 259 11.88 -7.61 -19.63
CA ALA A 259 13.19 -7.82 -18.98
C ALA A 259 13.26 -7.55 -17.46
N ALA A 260 12.16 -7.33 -16.74
CA ALA A 260 12.23 -7.30 -15.28
C ALA A 260 12.51 -8.74 -14.80
N PRO A 261 13.58 -9.00 -14.03
CA PRO A 261 13.81 -10.35 -13.53
C PRO A 261 12.58 -10.73 -12.71
N ARG A 262 11.91 -11.81 -13.12
CA ARG A 262 10.79 -12.39 -12.36
C ARG A 262 11.22 -12.47 -10.89
N PRO A 263 10.38 -12.05 -9.93
CA PRO A 263 10.74 -12.12 -8.53
C PRO A 263 11.22 -13.55 -8.25
N ARG A 264 12.43 -13.67 -7.71
CA ARG A 264 12.99 -14.98 -7.42
C ARG A 264 12.22 -15.51 -6.21
N LEU A 265 11.32 -16.45 -6.46
CA LEU A 265 10.46 -17.05 -5.43
C LEU A 265 11.12 -18.30 -4.89
N GLY A 266 11.09 -18.43 -3.58
CA GLY A 266 11.64 -19.54 -2.85
C GLY A 266 10.81 -20.82 -2.96
N THR A 267 11.21 -21.77 -2.14
CA THR A 267 10.66 -23.11 -2.11
C THR A 267 10.19 -23.46 -0.70
N LEU A 268 8.91 -23.78 -0.56
CA LEU A 268 8.32 -24.22 0.70
C LEU A 268 8.68 -25.69 0.95
N ALA A 269 9.30 -25.98 2.09
CA ALA A 269 9.77 -27.30 2.46
C ALA A 269 9.36 -27.64 3.90
N VAL A 270 9.20 -28.94 4.17
CA VAL A 270 8.98 -29.50 5.51
C VAL A 270 10.24 -30.24 5.93
N ALA A 271 10.83 -29.85 7.05
CA ALA A 271 12.02 -30.47 7.60
C ALA A 271 11.74 -31.94 7.98
N GLY A 272 12.59 -32.85 7.52
CA GLY A 272 12.52 -34.27 7.88
C GLY A 272 11.37 -35.07 7.22
N ALA A 273 10.58 -34.47 6.32
CA ALA A 273 9.54 -35.18 5.60
C ALA A 273 10.02 -35.58 4.19
N ALA A 274 9.69 -36.82 3.78
CA ALA A 274 10.01 -37.35 2.44
C ALA A 274 9.17 -36.73 1.29
N GLY A 275 8.44 -35.64 1.56
CA GLY A 275 7.59 -34.97 0.56
C GLY A 275 8.40 -34.04 -0.34
N ALA A 276 8.13 -34.08 -1.65
CA ALA A 276 8.75 -33.15 -2.60
C ALA A 276 8.47 -31.70 -2.18
N PRO A 277 9.46 -30.80 -2.15
CA PRO A 277 9.23 -29.41 -1.79
C PRO A 277 8.33 -28.70 -2.82
N TYR A 278 7.70 -27.59 -2.43
CA TYR A 278 6.80 -26.82 -3.29
C TYR A 278 7.45 -25.50 -3.71
N ARG A 279 7.70 -25.33 -5.01
CA ARG A 279 8.23 -24.09 -5.56
C ARG A 279 7.10 -23.09 -5.79
N PHE A 280 7.21 -21.90 -5.20
CA PHE A 280 6.21 -20.87 -5.37
C PHE A 280 6.15 -20.31 -6.80
N THR A 281 4.96 -19.91 -7.23
CA THR A 281 4.68 -19.33 -8.55
C THR A 281 4.31 -17.84 -8.45
N THR A 282 4.25 -17.16 -9.60
CA THR A 282 3.77 -15.77 -9.66
C THR A 282 2.31 -15.63 -9.23
N ASP A 283 1.48 -16.65 -9.44
CA ASP A 283 0.11 -16.67 -8.93
C ASP A 283 0.08 -16.76 -7.40
N ASP A 284 0.98 -17.55 -6.81
CA ASP A 284 1.14 -17.61 -5.36
C ASP A 284 1.50 -16.24 -4.78
N LEU A 285 2.38 -15.50 -5.46
CA LEU A 285 2.74 -14.15 -5.08
C LEU A 285 1.53 -13.20 -5.13
N GLU A 286 0.80 -13.22 -6.24
CA GLU A 286 -0.35 -12.34 -6.45
C GLU A 286 -1.46 -12.59 -5.42
N TRP A 287 -1.80 -13.86 -5.20
CA TRP A 287 -2.84 -14.25 -4.25
C TRP A 287 -2.41 -14.11 -2.79
N THR A 288 -1.11 -14.22 -2.48
CA THR A 288 -0.60 -13.89 -1.14
C THR A 288 -0.76 -12.41 -0.82
N ALA A 289 -0.48 -11.51 -1.77
CA ALA A 289 -0.70 -10.08 -1.54
C ALA A 289 -2.19 -9.77 -1.27
N ARG A 290 -3.11 -10.38 -2.04
CA ARG A 290 -4.55 -10.24 -1.80
C ARG A 290 -4.98 -10.82 -0.45
N PHE A 291 -4.44 -11.97 -0.09
CA PHE A 291 -4.69 -12.62 1.19
C PHE A 291 -4.36 -11.68 2.35
N VAL A 292 -3.16 -11.09 2.36
CA VAL A 292 -2.74 -10.18 3.44
C VAL A 292 -3.60 -8.93 3.49
N ILE A 293 -4.00 -8.38 2.34
CA ILE A 293 -4.94 -7.24 2.29
C ILE A 293 -6.27 -7.60 2.95
N GLY A 294 -6.80 -8.78 2.63
CA GLY A 294 -8.08 -9.26 3.15
C GLY A 294 -8.06 -9.61 4.64
N GLU A 295 -7.00 -10.27 5.12
CA GLU A 295 -6.95 -10.83 6.47
C GLU A 295 -6.35 -9.89 7.53
N SER A 296 -5.34 -9.10 7.18
CA SER A 296 -4.62 -8.23 8.14
C SER A 296 -4.55 -6.76 7.72
N GLY A 297 -5.09 -6.41 6.54
CA GLY A 297 -5.09 -5.05 6.01
C GLY A 297 -3.86 -4.68 5.18
N GLY A 298 -3.01 -5.64 4.78
CA GLY A 298 -1.97 -5.40 3.78
C GLY A 298 -0.73 -4.66 4.26
N ARG A 299 -0.46 -4.64 5.58
CA ARG A 299 0.72 -3.99 6.17
C ARG A 299 1.91 -4.95 6.22
N ASP A 300 3.12 -4.41 6.35
CA ASP A 300 4.33 -5.21 6.64
C ASP A 300 4.59 -5.16 8.16
N ASP A 301 3.84 -5.97 8.90
CA ASP A 301 3.87 -6.07 10.36
C ASP A 301 3.77 -7.53 10.84
N ALA A 302 3.98 -7.73 12.15
CA ALA A 302 3.99 -9.06 12.76
C ALA A 302 2.66 -9.80 12.59
N ASP A 303 1.52 -9.11 12.64
CA ASP A 303 0.20 -9.69 12.38
C ASP A 303 0.11 -10.25 10.95
N SER A 304 0.60 -9.50 9.96
CA SER A 304 0.63 -9.93 8.56
C SER A 304 1.58 -11.10 8.35
N HIS A 305 2.74 -11.11 9.01
CA HIS A 305 3.67 -12.24 8.96
C HIS A 305 3.05 -13.49 9.58
N ALA A 306 2.34 -13.34 10.70
CA ALA A 306 1.69 -14.44 11.41
C ALA A 306 0.63 -15.14 10.56
N VAL A 307 -0.28 -14.39 9.90
CA VAL A 307 -1.31 -15.00 9.04
C VAL A 307 -0.70 -15.68 7.80
N ILE A 308 0.38 -15.13 7.23
CA ILE A 308 1.08 -15.77 6.11
C ILE A 308 1.71 -17.09 6.55
N TRP A 309 2.43 -17.10 7.68
CA TRP A 309 3.05 -18.32 8.20
C TRP A 309 2.02 -19.38 8.58
N ALA A 310 0.84 -18.99 9.06
CA ALA A 310 -0.23 -19.93 9.34
C ALA A 310 -0.68 -20.64 8.06
N MET A 311 -0.71 -19.92 6.94
CA MET A 311 -1.03 -20.47 5.62
C MET A 311 0.10 -21.33 5.06
N PHE A 312 1.36 -20.94 5.20
CA PHE A 312 2.50 -21.79 4.84
C PHE A 312 2.47 -23.12 5.60
N ASN A 313 2.30 -23.06 6.92
CA ASN A 313 2.22 -24.23 7.78
C ASN A 313 1.06 -25.14 7.38
N ARG A 314 -0.14 -24.56 7.23
CA ARG A 314 -1.35 -25.29 6.85
C ARG A 314 -1.22 -25.93 5.48
N TYR A 315 -0.68 -25.22 4.50
CA TYR A 315 -0.49 -25.74 3.16
C TYR A 315 0.47 -26.93 3.16
N ALA A 316 1.67 -26.72 3.72
CA ALA A 316 2.73 -27.71 3.71
C ALA A 316 2.36 -28.99 4.50
N LEU A 317 1.68 -28.84 5.65
CA LEU A 317 1.44 -29.95 6.56
C LEU A 317 0.07 -30.63 6.37
N LEU A 318 -0.93 -29.93 5.83
CA LEU A 318 -2.33 -30.38 5.92
C LEU A 318 -3.08 -30.37 4.60
N THR A 319 -2.89 -29.36 3.76
CA THR A 319 -3.83 -29.10 2.67
C THR A 319 -3.28 -29.35 1.27
N ARG A 320 -1.95 -29.49 1.12
CA ARG A 320 -1.31 -29.75 -0.17
C ARG A 320 -1.87 -30.96 -0.95
N PRO A 321 -2.25 -32.09 -0.32
CA PRO A 321 -2.88 -33.19 -1.06
C PRO A 321 -4.22 -32.82 -1.73
N TYR A 322 -4.90 -31.78 -1.25
CA TYR A 322 -6.21 -31.34 -1.74
C TYR A 322 -6.13 -30.11 -2.65
N TYR A 323 -5.03 -29.35 -2.58
CA TYR A 323 -4.82 -28.13 -3.37
C TYR A 323 -3.47 -28.21 -4.09
N PRO A 324 -3.46 -28.43 -5.41
CA PRO A 324 -2.24 -28.56 -6.19
C PRO A 324 -1.31 -27.33 -6.10
N THR A 325 -1.85 -26.15 -5.81
CA THR A 325 -1.10 -24.89 -5.69
C THR A 325 -1.44 -24.15 -4.40
N PHE A 326 -0.49 -23.34 -3.92
CA PHE A 326 -0.67 -22.53 -2.72
C PHE A 326 -1.76 -21.48 -2.90
N HIS A 327 -1.81 -20.79 -4.05
CA HIS A 327 -2.88 -19.83 -4.33
C HIS A 327 -4.28 -20.47 -4.40
N ALA A 328 -4.41 -21.70 -4.93
CA ALA A 328 -5.70 -22.39 -4.95
C ALA A 328 -6.19 -22.65 -3.52
N PHE A 329 -5.28 -23.06 -2.64
CA PHE A 329 -5.55 -23.19 -1.21
C PHE A 329 -5.95 -21.86 -0.57
N LEU A 330 -5.20 -20.77 -0.78
CA LEU A 330 -5.53 -19.46 -0.24
C LEU A 330 -6.94 -19.00 -0.63
N ARG A 331 -7.31 -19.18 -1.91
CA ARG A 331 -8.64 -18.80 -2.44
C ARG A 331 -9.77 -19.62 -1.85
N ALA A 332 -9.52 -20.90 -1.54
CA ALA A 332 -10.51 -21.76 -0.91
C ALA A 332 -10.67 -21.45 0.59
N TYR A 333 -9.56 -21.15 1.28
CA TYR A 333 -9.54 -20.95 2.72
C TYR A 333 -9.98 -19.55 3.15
N SER A 334 -9.41 -18.51 2.55
CA SER A 334 -9.57 -17.13 3.00
C SER A 334 -10.91 -16.53 2.56
N THR A 335 -11.68 -16.04 3.53
CA THR A 335 -13.01 -15.45 3.30
C THR A 335 -12.98 -14.27 2.31
N PRO A 336 -12.05 -13.30 2.40
CA PRO A 336 -11.86 -12.25 1.39
C PRO A 336 -11.54 -12.74 -0.03
N LEU A 337 -10.96 -13.94 -0.18
CA LEU A 337 -10.55 -14.49 -1.48
C LEU A 337 -11.56 -15.45 -2.10
N GLN A 338 -12.62 -15.79 -1.37
CA GLN A 338 -13.73 -16.57 -1.88
C GLN A 338 -14.62 -15.71 -2.79
N PRO A 339 -14.83 -16.05 -4.06
CA PRO A 339 -15.75 -15.33 -4.94
C PRO A 339 -17.21 -15.52 -4.51
N VAL A 340 -17.52 -16.67 -3.92
CA VAL A 340 -18.77 -16.98 -3.23
C VAL A 340 -18.39 -17.55 -1.88
N LEU A 341 -18.95 -17.00 -0.80
CA LEU A 341 -18.66 -17.50 0.55
C LEU A 341 -19.01 -18.98 0.65
N ASN A 342 -18.10 -19.78 1.21
CA ASN A 342 -18.31 -21.22 1.38
C ASN A 342 -19.20 -21.55 2.59
N SER A 343 -19.25 -20.65 3.57
CA SER A 343 -20.03 -20.81 4.80
C SER A 343 -21.31 -19.99 4.77
N TRP A 344 -22.44 -20.64 5.05
CA TRP A 344 -23.72 -19.96 5.27
C TRP A 344 -23.64 -19.01 6.47
N GLY A 345 -22.85 -19.32 7.50
CA GLY A 345 -22.65 -18.45 8.67
C GLY A 345 -21.92 -17.15 8.31
N ALA A 346 -20.89 -17.24 7.45
CA ALA A 346 -20.22 -16.07 6.91
C ALA A 346 -21.17 -15.22 6.04
N SER A 347 -22.01 -15.87 5.23
CA SER A 347 -23.01 -15.18 4.42
C SER A 347 -24.05 -14.48 5.29
N ARG A 348 -24.55 -15.15 6.34
CA ARG A 348 -25.50 -14.59 7.31
C ARG A 348 -24.98 -13.31 7.97
N ARG A 349 -23.70 -13.27 8.34
CA ARG A 349 -23.06 -12.07 8.92
C ARG A 349 -22.93 -10.89 7.95
N ASN A 350 -22.94 -11.16 6.63
CA ASN A 350 -22.68 -10.14 5.62
C ASN A 350 -23.92 -9.78 4.77
N MET A 351 -24.97 -10.61 4.76
CA MET A 351 -26.10 -10.47 3.82
C MET A 351 -26.92 -9.19 4.00
N THR A 352 -26.83 -8.54 5.17
CA THR A 352 -27.50 -7.27 5.47
C THR A 352 -26.66 -6.04 5.11
N ARG A 353 -25.40 -6.23 4.70
CA ARG A 353 -24.52 -5.11 4.34
C ARG A 353 -24.89 -4.58 2.96
N ALA A 354 -24.88 -3.25 2.82
CA ALA A 354 -25.20 -2.57 1.55
C ALA A 354 -24.30 -3.00 0.38
N ASP A 355 -23.07 -3.46 0.66
CA ASP A 355 -22.12 -3.91 -0.35
C ASP A 355 -22.16 -5.42 -0.62
N PHE A 356 -23.14 -6.16 -0.10
CA PHE A 356 -23.26 -7.60 -0.36
C PHE A 356 -23.81 -7.90 -1.76
N VAL A 357 -23.04 -8.66 -2.54
CA VAL A 357 -23.38 -9.06 -3.91
C VAL A 357 -23.85 -10.50 -3.89
N ARG A 358 -25.14 -10.70 -4.20
CA ARG A 358 -25.73 -12.04 -4.35
C ARG A 358 -25.27 -12.65 -5.67
N THR A 359 -24.89 -13.92 -5.64
CA THR A 359 -24.50 -14.67 -6.85
C THR A 359 -25.61 -15.58 -7.38
N GLY A 360 -26.82 -15.47 -6.82
CA GLY A 360 -27.93 -16.38 -7.08
C GLY A 360 -27.92 -17.61 -6.17
N GLY A 361 -29.12 -18.11 -5.86
CA GLY A 361 -29.32 -19.25 -4.96
C GLY A 361 -29.20 -18.93 -3.47
N VAL A 362 -29.57 -19.93 -2.66
CA VAL A 362 -29.50 -19.92 -1.20
C VAL A 362 -28.75 -21.15 -0.71
N PHE A 363 -28.25 -21.11 0.52
CA PHE A 363 -27.72 -22.33 1.16
C PHE A 363 -28.87 -23.27 1.52
N GLY A 364 -28.65 -24.58 1.31
CA GLY A 364 -29.54 -25.63 1.78
C GLY A 364 -29.24 -26.05 3.24
N PRO A 365 -30.04 -26.97 3.81
CA PRO A 365 -29.82 -27.51 5.15
C PRO A 365 -28.36 -27.98 5.33
N PRO A 366 -27.73 -27.73 6.50
CA PRO A 366 -28.31 -27.24 7.76
C PRO A 366 -28.43 -25.71 7.88
N ALA A 367 -28.23 -24.94 6.81
CA ALA A 367 -28.40 -23.50 6.86
C ALA A 367 -29.87 -23.12 7.11
N PRO A 368 -30.16 -22.08 7.93
CA PRO A 368 -31.49 -21.50 7.98
C PRO A 368 -32.00 -21.10 6.59
N PRO A 369 -33.32 -21.23 6.31
CA PRO A 369 -33.90 -20.85 5.02
C PRO A 369 -33.60 -19.40 4.63
N GLY A 370 -33.38 -19.16 3.34
CA GLY A 370 -33.28 -17.82 2.78
C GLY A 370 -31.89 -17.15 2.86
N ILE A 371 -30.87 -17.82 3.40
CA ILE A 371 -29.50 -17.28 3.42
C ILE A 371 -28.92 -17.28 1.99
N PRO A 372 -28.66 -16.10 1.39
CA PRO A 372 -28.19 -16.03 0.01
C PRO A 372 -26.72 -16.44 -0.11
N ARG A 373 -26.37 -17.01 -1.27
CA ARG A 373 -24.97 -17.14 -1.67
C ARG A 373 -24.49 -15.80 -2.23
N GLY A 374 -23.29 -15.39 -1.83
CA GLY A 374 -22.74 -14.10 -2.24
C GLY A 374 -21.44 -13.75 -1.55
N GLN A 375 -20.99 -12.52 -1.79
CA GLN A 375 -19.76 -11.95 -1.23
C GLN A 375 -19.84 -10.41 -1.22
N ARG A 376 -19.10 -9.75 -0.35
CA ARG A 376 -18.97 -8.28 -0.38
C ARG A 376 -18.29 -7.79 -1.66
N ARG A 377 -18.83 -6.74 -2.28
CA ARG A 377 -18.30 -6.06 -3.48
C ARG A 377 -16.82 -5.68 -3.30
N ALA A 378 -16.46 -5.13 -2.15
CA ALA A 378 -15.09 -4.74 -1.84
C ALA A 378 -14.08 -5.90 -1.98
N TYR A 379 -14.47 -7.13 -1.59
CA TYR A 379 -13.62 -8.31 -1.71
C TYR A 379 -13.60 -8.86 -3.14
N LEU A 380 -14.73 -8.81 -3.86
CA LEU A 380 -14.76 -9.13 -5.28
C LEU A 380 -13.88 -8.16 -6.10
N ASP A 381 -13.86 -6.88 -5.75
CA ASP A 381 -13.01 -5.88 -6.38
C ASP A 381 -11.53 -6.10 -6.03
N LEU A 382 -11.21 -6.52 -4.80
CA LEU A 382 -9.85 -6.93 -4.42
C LEU A 382 -9.37 -8.12 -5.26
N GLN A 383 -10.22 -9.13 -5.47
CA GLN A 383 -9.90 -10.31 -6.28
C GLN A 383 -9.62 -9.95 -7.75
N ARG A 384 -10.35 -8.98 -8.31
CA ARG A 384 -10.15 -8.50 -9.69
C ARG A 384 -9.04 -7.47 -9.84
N ARG A 385 -8.57 -6.87 -8.73
CA ARG A 385 -7.59 -5.78 -8.78
C ARG A 385 -6.28 -6.28 -9.41
N PRO A 386 -5.80 -5.66 -10.50
CA PRO A 386 -4.51 -6.01 -11.10
C PRO A 386 -3.38 -5.93 -10.07
N TRP A 387 -2.35 -6.77 -10.21
CA TRP A 387 -1.16 -6.75 -9.34
C TRP A 387 -0.62 -5.33 -9.16
N SER A 388 -0.45 -4.58 -10.25
CA SER A 388 0.03 -3.20 -10.23
C SER A 388 -0.82 -2.28 -9.35
N GLN A 389 -2.11 -2.56 -9.16
CA GLN A 389 -3.01 -1.73 -8.35
C GLN A 389 -3.11 -2.19 -6.89
N LEU A 390 -2.46 -3.29 -6.49
CA LEU A 390 -2.39 -3.71 -5.10
C LEU A 390 -1.45 -2.78 -4.29
N PRO A 391 -1.76 -2.48 -3.01
CA PRO A 391 -0.89 -1.69 -2.13
C PRO A 391 0.56 -2.19 -2.16
N LEU A 392 1.51 -1.26 -2.26
CA LEU A 392 2.95 -1.58 -2.31
C LEU A 392 3.38 -2.41 -1.10
N SER A 393 2.92 -2.06 0.10
CA SER A 393 3.19 -2.81 1.33
C SER A 393 2.77 -4.28 1.23
N ALA A 394 1.60 -4.55 0.66
CA ALA A 394 1.09 -5.90 0.47
C ALA A 394 1.90 -6.68 -0.58
N ARG A 395 2.28 -6.02 -1.68
CA ARG A 395 3.15 -6.62 -2.71
C ARG A 395 4.54 -6.94 -2.16
N ALA A 396 5.11 -6.02 -1.38
CA ALA A 396 6.44 -6.15 -0.80
C ALA A 396 6.50 -7.27 0.26
N VAL A 397 5.53 -7.31 1.20
CA VAL A 397 5.49 -8.36 2.22
C VAL A 397 5.24 -9.73 1.61
N ALA A 398 4.37 -9.85 0.59
CA ALA A 398 4.16 -11.11 -0.13
C ALA A 398 5.44 -11.57 -0.85
N SER A 399 6.15 -10.66 -1.53
CA SER A 399 7.41 -10.97 -2.21
C SER A 399 8.47 -11.46 -1.24
N ARG A 400 8.66 -10.74 -0.12
CA ARG A 400 9.59 -11.14 0.94
C ARG A 400 9.19 -12.48 1.55
N ALA A 401 7.91 -12.70 1.80
CA ALA A 401 7.43 -13.93 2.40
C ALA A 401 7.75 -15.15 1.55
N LEU A 402 7.42 -15.08 0.26
CA LEU A 402 7.65 -16.17 -0.68
C LEU A 402 9.14 -16.33 -1.03
N ALA A 403 9.98 -15.34 -0.74
CA ALA A 403 11.44 -15.44 -0.81
C ALA A 403 12.09 -15.92 0.50
N GLY A 404 11.32 -16.17 1.57
CA GLY A 404 11.85 -16.59 2.88
C GLY A 404 12.44 -15.47 3.73
N ALA A 405 12.11 -14.22 3.44
CA ALA A 405 12.68 -13.02 4.07
C ALA A 405 11.76 -12.35 5.13
N ILE A 406 10.84 -13.11 5.73
CA ILE A 406 10.01 -12.67 6.86
C ILE A 406 10.19 -13.58 8.07
N ALA A 407 10.06 -13.01 9.27
CA ALA A 407 10.12 -13.78 10.52
C ALA A 407 8.86 -14.65 10.68
N ASN A 408 9.00 -15.79 11.39
CA ASN A 408 7.87 -16.62 11.79
C ASN A 408 7.55 -16.39 13.29
N PRO A 409 6.57 -15.55 13.63
CA PRO A 409 6.24 -15.26 15.03
C PRO A 409 5.38 -16.34 15.70
N ILE A 410 4.85 -17.31 14.95
CA ILE A 410 3.81 -18.25 15.43
C ILE A 410 4.24 -19.73 15.42
N GLY A 411 5.51 -20.00 15.09
CA GLY A 411 6.04 -21.36 15.01
C GLY A 411 5.23 -22.23 14.04
N ASN A 412 4.69 -23.34 14.54
CA ASN A 412 3.96 -24.34 13.74
C ASN A 412 2.43 -24.15 13.74
N ALA A 413 1.93 -22.98 14.15
CA ALA A 413 0.47 -22.75 14.13
C ALA A 413 -0.08 -22.90 12.70
N THR A 414 -1.16 -23.65 12.53
CA THR A 414 -1.79 -23.98 11.24
C THR A 414 -3.19 -23.40 11.10
N GLU A 415 -3.73 -22.82 12.18
CA GLU A 415 -5.09 -22.32 12.25
C GLU A 415 -5.05 -20.92 12.86
N PHE A 416 -5.96 -20.05 12.45
CA PHE A 416 -6.19 -18.79 13.13
C PHE A 416 -7.65 -18.35 13.05
N GLY A 417 -8.05 -17.49 13.96
CA GLY A 417 -9.37 -16.86 13.99
C GLY A 417 -9.56 -15.96 15.20
N SER A 418 -10.57 -15.10 15.18
CA SER A 418 -10.86 -14.20 16.31
C SER A 418 -11.76 -14.89 17.33
N THR A 419 -11.17 -15.56 18.33
CA THR A 419 -11.95 -16.09 19.47
C THR A 419 -12.64 -14.99 20.28
N HIS A 420 -12.12 -13.76 20.21
CA HIS A 420 -12.76 -12.58 20.77
C HIS A 420 -14.12 -12.29 20.09
N VAL A 421 -14.18 -12.35 18.76
CA VAL A 421 -15.45 -12.25 18.01
C VAL A 421 -16.35 -13.46 18.26
N TYR A 422 -15.78 -14.67 18.33
CA TYR A 422 -16.59 -15.87 18.58
C TYR A 422 -17.25 -15.85 19.96
N PHE A 423 -16.57 -15.34 20.99
CA PHE A 423 -17.16 -15.09 22.29
C PHE A 423 -18.30 -14.08 22.18
N HIS A 424 -18.06 -12.94 21.51
CA HIS A 424 -19.09 -11.92 21.32
C HIS A 424 -20.32 -12.48 20.59
N ASP A 425 -20.13 -13.30 19.55
CA ASP A 425 -21.23 -13.93 18.82
C ASP A 425 -22.05 -14.89 19.70
N ALA A 426 -21.41 -15.55 20.67
CA ALA A 426 -22.07 -16.49 21.59
C ALA A 426 -22.73 -15.81 22.80
N HIS A 427 -22.19 -14.68 23.27
CA HIS A 427 -22.58 -14.05 24.53
C HIS A 427 -23.15 -12.63 24.38
N HIS A 428 -23.19 -12.09 23.16
CA HIS A 428 -23.65 -10.74 22.83
C HIS A 428 -22.93 -9.61 23.61
N ARG A 429 -21.69 -9.86 24.06
CA ARG A 429 -20.80 -8.89 24.70
C ARG A 429 -19.35 -9.27 24.48
N TYR A 430 -18.43 -8.31 24.58
CA TYR A 430 -17.00 -8.63 24.51
C TYR A 430 -16.49 -9.24 25.83
N PRO A 431 -15.53 -10.19 25.77
CA PRO A 431 -14.95 -10.81 26.96
C PRO A 431 -13.95 -9.88 27.63
N ASN A 432 -13.78 -10.02 28.95
CA ASN A 432 -12.59 -9.53 29.63
C ASN A 432 -11.37 -10.44 29.33
N PRO A 433 -10.13 -10.05 29.70
CA PRO A 433 -8.93 -10.84 29.36
C PRO A 433 -8.94 -12.30 29.86
N GLN A 434 -9.53 -12.57 31.03
CA GLN A 434 -9.59 -13.91 31.62
C GLN A 434 -10.64 -14.76 30.91
N GLU A 435 -11.83 -14.20 30.66
CA GLU A 435 -12.90 -14.85 29.89
C GLU A 435 -12.42 -15.20 28.48
N TRP A 436 -11.73 -14.28 27.82
CA TRP A 436 -11.19 -14.50 26.47
C TRP A 436 -10.18 -15.65 26.46
N ARG A 437 -9.29 -15.69 27.45
CA ARG A 437 -8.29 -16.77 27.59
C ARG A 437 -8.97 -18.12 27.79
N HIS A 438 -9.88 -18.22 28.74
CA HIS A 438 -10.59 -19.45 29.04
C HIS A 438 -11.39 -19.95 27.82
N PHE A 439 -12.18 -19.07 27.22
CA PHE A 439 -12.94 -19.40 26.01
C PHE A 439 -12.02 -19.83 24.85
N THR A 440 -10.86 -19.20 24.70
CA THR A 440 -9.87 -19.55 23.68
C THR A 440 -9.32 -20.97 23.88
N GLU A 441 -8.99 -21.34 25.11
CA GLU A 441 -8.50 -22.67 25.47
C GLU A 441 -9.58 -23.74 25.29
N GLU A 442 -10.81 -23.49 25.72
CA GLU A 442 -11.95 -24.39 25.51
C GLU A 442 -12.28 -24.57 24.03
N TYR A 443 -12.28 -23.46 23.26
CA TYR A 443 -12.47 -23.49 21.82
C TYR A 443 -11.39 -24.33 21.14
N ALA A 444 -10.12 -24.13 21.50
CA ALA A 444 -9.01 -24.91 20.99
C ALA A 444 -9.20 -26.41 21.30
N ALA A 445 -9.54 -26.75 22.55
CA ALA A 445 -9.76 -28.13 22.96
C ALA A 445 -10.88 -28.81 22.16
N ARG A 446 -12.01 -28.13 21.98
CA ARG A 446 -13.16 -28.62 21.18
C ARG A 446 -12.78 -28.88 19.72
N MET A 447 -11.93 -28.03 19.15
CA MET A 447 -11.43 -28.17 17.77
C MET A 447 -10.28 -29.19 17.63
N LYS A 448 -9.86 -29.85 18.73
CA LYS A 448 -8.66 -30.71 18.80
C LYS A 448 -7.37 -29.97 18.43
N TRP A 449 -7.34 -28.68 18.78
CA TRP A 449 -6.21 -27.79 18.62
C TRP A 449 -5.59 -27.45 19.98
N GLN A 450 -4.48 -26.73 19.94
CA GLN A 450 -3.81 -26.13 21.07
C GLN A 450 -3.53 -24.67 20.74
N TRP A 451 -3.93 -23.76 21.62
CA TRP A 451 -3.56 -22.35 21.51
C TRP A 451 -2.06 -22.21 21.75
N ILE A 452 -1.37 -21.44 20.89
CA ILE A 452 0.09 -21.24 21.02
C ILE A 452 0.47 -20.32 22.18
N GLY A 453 -0.52 -19.78 22.91
CA GLY A 453 -0.32 -18.81 23.97
C GLY A 453 -0.14 -17.38 23.44
N PRO A 454 0.12 -16.43 24.35
CA PRO A 454 0.38 -15.04 24.01
C PRO A 454 1.72 -14.89 23.26
N VAL A 455 1.74 -14.10 22.20
CA VAL A 455 2.94 -13.78 21.40
C VAL A 455 3.19 -12.27 21.46
N PRO A 456 4.36 -11.81 21.96
CA PRO A 456 4.68 -10.40 22.01
C PRO A 456 4.57 -9.70 20.65
N GLY A 457 3.87 -8.57 20.61
CA GLY A 457 3.71 -7.76 19.40
C GLY A 457 2.63 -8.23 18.42
N LEU A 458 1.87 -9.29 18.75
CA LEU A 458 0.68 -9.69 17.99
C LEU A 458 -0.61 -9.21 18.67
N ASP A 459 -1.56 -8.70 17.87
CA ASP A 459 -2.92 -8.43 18.33
C ASP A 459 -3.76 -9.72 18.22
N GLN A 460 -3.62 -10.58 19.22
CA GLN A 460 -4.32 -11.86 19.23
C GLN A 460 -5.83 -11.75 19.52
N ALA A 461 -6.34 -10.58 19.89
CA ALA A 461 -7.78 -10.35 19.90
C ALA A 461 -8.34 -10.30 18.46
N LYS A 462 -7.55 -9.81 17.49
CA LYS A 462 -7.89 -9.89 16.07
C LYS A 462 -7.70 -11.30 15.51
N ASN A 463 -6.52 -11.89 15.70
CA ASN A 463 -6.22 -13.24 15.20
C ASN A 463 -5.53 -14.07 16.29
N THR A 464 -6.28 -15.00 16.87
CA THR A 464 -5.73 -16.02 17.77
C THR A 464 -5.20 -17.19 16.94
N PHE A 465 -4.03 -17.72 17.27
CA PHE A 465 -3.34 -18.76 16.49
C PHE A 465 -3.33 -20.10 17.21
N PHE A 466 -3.54 -21.18 16.47
CA PHE A 466 -3.58 -22.54 17.03
C PHE A 466 -2.79 -23.52 16.19
N VAL A 467 -2.24 -24.54 16.86
CA VAL A 467 -1.64 -25.70 16.23
C VAL A 467 -2.58 -26.90 16.40
N GLN A 468 -2.74 -27.73 15.37
CA GLN A 468 -3.45 -29.00 15.55
C GLN A 468 -2.67 -29.89 16.52
N ARG A 469 -3.34 -30.55 17.48
CA ARG A 469 -2.64 -31.36 18.51
C ARG A 469 -1.73 -32.44 17.92
N ARG A 470 -2.08 -33.03 16.77
CA ARG A 470 -1.24 -34.01 16.07
C ARG A 470 0.09 -33.43 15.53
N LEU A 471 0.21 -32.11 15.47
CA LEU A 471 1.38 -31.39 14.96
C LEU A 471 2.17 -30.68 16.07
N SER A 472 1.70 -30.68 17.33
CA SER A 472 2.34 -29.93 18.42
C SER A 472 3.71 -30.47 18.80
N GLY A 473 3.99 -31.75 18.50
CA GLY A 473 5.30 -32.37 18.69
C GLY A 473 6.33 -32.08 17.60
N LEU A 474 5.96 -31.37 16.52
CA LEU A 474 6.92 -30.99 15.48
C LEU A 474 7.94 -29.97 16.03
N PRO A 475 9.22 -30.06 15.63
CA PRO A 475 10.22 -29.08 16.03
C PRO A 475 9.83 -27.68 15.54
N ALA A 476 10.23 -26.64 16.27
CA ALA A 476 9.97 -25.27 15.86
C ALA A 476 10.58 -25.00 14.47
N GLY A 477 9.79 -24.38 13.58
CA GLY A 477 10.22 -24.13 12.20
C GLY A 477 10.32 -25.40 11.35
N ALA A 478 9.40 -26.36 11.59
CA ALA A 478 9.27 -27.56 10.77
C ALA A 478 8.94 -27.22 9.32
N VAL A 479 8.27 -26.10 9.06
CA VAL A 479 8.06 -25.56 7.72
C VAL A 479 9.01 -24.39 7.50
N ARG A 480 9.63 -24.36 6.31
CA ARG A 480 10.59 -23.33 5.92
C ARG A 480 10.34 -22.89 4.49
N VAL A 481 10.63 -21.62 4.21
CA VAL A 481 10.77 -21.12 2.84
C VAL A 481 12.26 -20.99 2.56
N LEU A 482 12.78 -21.89 1.72
CA LEU A 482 14.14 -21.84 1.24
C LEU A 482 14.24 -20.73 0.19
N PRO A 483 15.24 -19.83 0.28
CA PRO A 483 15.42 -18.80 -0.73
C PRO A 483 15.69 -19.43 -2.11
N PRO A 484 15.36 -18.69 -3.20
CA PRO A 484 15.46 -19.13 -4.59
C PRO A 484 16.87 -19.44 -5.10
#